data_AF-A0A1V5VAE1-F1
#
_entry.id   AF-A0A1V5VAE1-F1
#
_cell.length_a   1.000
_cell.length_b   1.000
_cell.length_c   1.000
_cell.angle_alpha   90.00
_cell.angle_beta   90.00
_cell.angle_gamma   90.00
#
_symmetry.space_group_name_H-M   'P 1'
#
loop_
_entity.id
_entity.type
_entity.pdbx_description
1 polymer ?
#
loop_
_entity_poly.entity_id
_entity_poly.type
_entity_poly.pdbx_seq_one_letter_code
_entity_poly.pdbx_strand_id
1 'polypeptide(L)'
;MIMTRMRYAAGLAAALFALLAAAGFAGASESRAFRIEVKSSGGSRGLEEAVRRDGERALAKAAKFIGHEPTGPFVVYIAADDAEFEEYTGGMAPSWAIAVYVHDRRAVVMRAESFAGDAGYFSSVLEHELFHAALGHKFRARPGALPRWLNEGLAVHLSDAWESPESWHKRRADLYNAARKGAALDFNDLHYGFPSGKFIAELAYAQSHDFVSWLIKRKGEAGIRHLLDGLADGDSVDVALKRVYGDGLEGLSADWLAQAAKPAPIVWAMQFFAAFDTYIWTGMALLVIVAGMKVFLGFRRKRKFKLVYPGGGSGYDPEDDWDELDEEWDIDDYGHRPWRPGRRDN
;
A
#
# COMPACT_ATOMS: atom_id res chain seq x y z
N MET A 1 -16.82 -18.29 -73.58
CA MET A 1 -15.63 -17.43 -73.40
C MET A 1 -15.63 -16.61 -72.09
N ILE A 2 -16.77 -16.45 -71.40
CA ILE A 2 -16.90 -15.65 -70.16
C ILE A 2 -16.49 -16.43 -68.90
N MET A 3 -16.79 -17.74 -68.81
CA MET A 3 -16.48 -18.55 -67.62
C MET A 3 -14.97 -18.77 -67.39
N THR A 4 -14.15 -18.72 -68.44
CA THR A 4 -12.69 -18.89 -68.30
C THR A 4 -12.04 -17.65 -67.68
N ARG A 5 -12.51 -16.43 -68.00
CA ARG A 5 -11.99 -15.18 -67.45
C ARG A 5 -12.28 -15.01 -65.95
N MET A 6 -13.41 -15.52 -65.45
CA MET A 6 -13.74 -15.48 -64.01
C MET A 6 -12.81 -16.37 -63.15
N ARG A 7 -12.37 -17.53 -63.67
CA ARG A 7 -11.47 -18.43 -62.92
C ARG A 7 -10.06 -17.84 -62.78
N TYR A 8 -9.57 -17.14 -63.80
CA TYR A 8 -8.29 -16.42 -63.72
C TYR A 8 -8.34 -15.22 -62.78
N ALA A 9 -9.44 -14.47 -62.76
CA ALA A 9 -9.61 -13.33 -61.84
C ALA A 9 -9.70 -13.78 -60.37
N ALA A 10 -10.39 -14.89 -60.07
CA ALA A 10 -10.45 -15.45 -58.73
C ALA A 10 -9.09 -16.01 -58.26
N GLY A 11 -8.33 -16.66 -59.15
CA GLY A 11 -6.99 -17.15 -58.85
C GLY A 11 -5.98 -16.01 -58.60
N LEU A 12 -6.05 -14.93 -59.38
CA LEU A 12 -5.23 -13.74 -59.18
C LEU A 12 -5.59 -13.01 -57.89
N ALA A 13 -6.87 -12.89 -57.55
CA ALA A 13 -7.31 -12.28 -56.30
C ALA A 13 -6.86 -13.10 -55.07
N ALA A 14 -6.97 -14.43 -55.13
CA ALA A 14 -6.51 -15.32 -54.07
C ALA A 14 -4.97 -15.30 -53.91
N ALA A 15 -4.23 -15.25 -55.02
CA ALA A 15 -2.77 -15.10 -54.98
C ALA A 15 -2.34 -13.73 -54.43
N LEU A 16 -3.06 -12.65 -54.78
CA LEU A 16 -2.81 -11.31 -54.24
C LEU A 16 -3.13 -11.24 -52.75
N PHE A 17 -4.20 -11.91 -52.30
CA PHE A 17 -4.55 -12.01 -50.87
C PHE A 17 -3.53 -12.84 -50.10
N ALA A 18 -3.03 -13.93 -50.67
CA ALA A 18 -1.98 -14.76 -50.07
C ALA A 18 -0.64 -14.01 -50.01
N LEU A 19 -0.31 -13.21 -51.03
CA LEU A 19 0.88 -12.33 -51.03
C LEU A 19 0.74 -11.16 -50.04
N LEU A 20 -0.44 -10.56 -49.91
CA LEU A 20 -0.73 -9.52 -48.91
C LEU A 20 -0.75 -10.09 -47.49
N ALA A 21 -1.27 -11.31 -47.29
CA ALA A 21 -1.22 -12.01 -46.01
C ALA A 21 0.22 -12.42 -45.66
N ALA A 22 0.98 -12.95 -46.61
CA ALA A 22 2.39 -13.27 -46.42
C ALA A 22 3.25 -12.02 -46.19
N ALA A 23 2.96 -10.90 -46.84
CA ALA A 23 3.61 -9.61 -46.59
C ALA A 23 3.19 -9.00 -45.24
N GLY A 24 1.95 -9.22 -44.79
CA GLY A 24 1.46 -8.84 -43.47
C GLY A 24 2.08 -9.66 -42.34
N PHE A 25 2.44 -10.93 -42.59
CA PHE A 25 3.16 -11.78 -41.64
C PHE A 25 4.69 -11.61 -41.71
N ALA A 26 5.24 -11.20 -42.85
CA ALA A 26 6.68 -10.91 -43.01
C ALA A 26 7.07 -9.49 -42.56
N GLY A 27 6.08 -8.64 -42.26
CA GLY A 27 6.23 -7.24 -41.86
C GLY A 27 5.82 -6.97 -40.41
N ALA A 28 6.24 -7.79 -39.45
CA ALA A 28 6.14 -7.47 -38.02
C ALA A 28 7.16 -8.25 -37.17
N SER A 29 8.41 -8.35 -37.65
CA SER A 29 9.50 -8.34 -36.66
C SER A 29 9.64 -6.89 -36.23
N GLU A 30 8.79 -6.43 -35.31
CA GLU A 30 9.11 -5.24 -34.53
C GLU A 30 10.54 -5.46 -34.03
N SER A 31 11.50 -4.68 -34.54
CA SER A 31 12.83 -4.65 -33.95
C SER A 31 12.63 -4.05 -32.57
N ARG A 32 12.37 -4.89 -31.56
CA ARG A 32 12.28 -4.45 -30.18
C ARG A 32 13.57 -3.66 -29.89
N ALA A 33 13.41 -2.44 -29.36
CA ALA A 33 14.52 -1.54 -29.08
C ALA A 33 15.54 -2.18 -28.10
N PHE A 34 15.07 -3.14 -27.30
CA PHE A 34 15.84 -3.95 -26.38
C PHE A 34 15.66 -5.45 -26.65
N ARG A 35 16.65 -6.25 -26.23
CA ARG A 35 16.59 -7.73 -26.24
C ARG A 35 17.16 -8.30 -24.95
N ILE A 36 16.59 -9.40 -24.46
CA ILE A 36 17.17 -10.16 -23.34
C ILE A 36 18.14 -11.20 -23.90
N GLU A 37 19.37 -11.18 -23.39
CA GLU A 37 20.36 -12.24 -23.61
C GLU A 37 20.52 -13.01 -22.31
N VAL A 38 20.32 -14.33 -22.35
CA VAL A 38 20.47 -15.18 -21.17
C VAL A 38 21.80 -15.91 -21.27
N LYS A 39 22.58 -15.85 -20.19
CA LYS A 39 23.79 -16.64 -20.00
C LYS A 39 23.61 -17.44 -18.74
N SER A 40 23.64 -18.76 -18.86
CA SER A 40 23.18 -19.65 -17.80
C SER A 40 24.17 -20.80 -17.67
N SER A 41 24.68 -20.99 -16.46
CA SER A 41 25.42 -22.19 -16.07
C SER A 41 24.60 -23.06 -15.10
N GLY A 42 23.59 -22.47 -14.44
CA GLY A 42 22.73 -23.14 -13.46
C GLY A 42 21.26 -23.31 -13.86
N GLY A 43 20.82 -22.76 -15.00
CA GLY A 43 19.42 -22.77 -15.42
C GLY A 43 19.05 -23.92 -16.35
N SER A 44 17.79 -24.34 -16.31
CA SER A 44 17.22 -25.24 -17.32
C SER A 44 16.84 -24.45 -18.58
N ARG A 45 16.76 -25.13 -19.74
CA ARG A 45 16.28 -24.50 -20.98
C ARG A 45 14.91 -23.83 -20.83
N GLY A 46 14.00 -24.44 -20.05
CA GLY A 46 12.69 -23.86 -19.75
C GLY A 46 12.77 -22.57 -18.93
N LEU A 47 13.72 -22.50 -17.99
CA LEU A 47 13.99 -21.28 -17.21
C LEU A 47 14.57 -20.18 -18.09
N GLU A 48 15.50 -20.49 -18.99
CA GLU A 48 16.08 -19.52 -19.91
C GLU A 48 15.04 -18.91 -20.86
N GLU A 49 14.15 -19.74 -21.41
CA GLU A 49 13.03 -19.28 -22.23
C GLU A 49 12.05 -18.42 -21.42
N ALA A 50 11.78 -18.79 -20.16
CA ALA A 50 10.96 -17.99 -19.25
C ALA A 50 11.61 -16.64 -18.95
N VAL A 51 12.91 -16.59 -18.64
CA VAL A 51 13.67 -15.35 -18.40
C VAL A 51 13.60 -14.42 -19.60
N ARG A 52 13.77 -14.94 -20.81
CA ARG A 52 13.68 -14.14 -22.03
C ARG A 52 12.29 -13.53 -22.18
N ARG A 53 11.26 -14.36 -22.08
CA ARG A 53 9.86 -13.97 -22.28
C ARG A 53 9.38 -13.01 -21.20
N ASP A 54 9.71 -13.28 -19.94
CA ASP A 54 9.26 -12.51 -18.78
C ASP A 54 10.09 -11.23 -18.65
N GLY A 55 11.39 -11.29 -18.92
CA GLY A 55 12.27 -10.13 -18.92
C GLY A 55 11.94 -9.11 -20.02
N GLU A 56 11.55 -9.55 -21.22
CA GLU A 56 11.10 -8.62 -22.25
C GLU A 56 9.79 -7.92 -21.86
N ARG A 57 8.86 -8.63 -21.20
CA ARG A 57 7.64 -8.00 -20.65
C ARG A 57 7.98 -7.02 -19.52
N ALA A 58 8.91 -7.39 -18.63
CA ALA A 58 9.37 -6.56 -17.53
C ALA A 58 9.95 -5.23 -18.05
N LEU A 59 10.84 -5.29 -19.05
CA LEU A 59 11.43 -4.10 -19.66
C LEU A 59 10.38 -3.24 -20.37
N ALA A 60 9.41 -3.83 -21.06
CA ALA A 60 8.30 -3.08 -21.68
C ALA A 60 7.43 -2.36 -20.63
N LYS A 61 7.10 -3.05 -19.52
CA LYS A 61 6.38 -2.48 -18.37
C LYS A 61 7.18 -1.33 -17.76
N ALA A 62 8.47 -1.54 -17.52
CA ALA A 62 9.38 -0.53 -17.00
C ALA A 62 9.44 0.70 -17.92
N ALA A 63 9.66 0.49 -19.22
CA ALA A 63 9.77 1.53 -20.23
C ALA A 63 8.54 2.43 -20.27
N LYS A 64 7.35 1.81 -20.28
CA LYS A 64 6.06 2.52 -20.23
C LYS A 64 5.92 3.33 -18.94
N PHE A 65 6.28 2.75 -17.80
CA PHE A 65 6.18 3.42 -16.51
C PHE A 65 7.12 4.62 -16.42
N ILE A 66 8.40 4.46 -16.79
CA ILE A 66 9.43 5.51 -16.68
C ILE A 66 9.40 6.53 -17.83
N GLY A 67 8.63 6.26 -18.89
CA GLY A 67 8.57 7.11 -20.09
C GLY A 67 9.87 7.12 -20.89
N HIS A 68 10.66 6.04 -20.83
CA HIS A 68 11.97 5.94 -21.48
C HIS A 68 12.18 4.53 -22.03
N GLU A 69 12.38 4.43 -23.34
CA GLU A 69 12.61 3.14 -23.99
C GLU A 69 14.08 2.70 -23.79
N PRO A 70 14.33 1.59 -23.08
CA PRO A 70 15.68 1.04 -22.99
C PRO A 70 16.15 0.52 -24.35
N THR A 71 17.44 0.68 -24.67
CA THR A 71 18.02 0.22 -25.93
C THR A 71 19.20 -0.70 -25.72
N GLY A 72 19.35 -1.67 -26.63
CA GLY A 72 20.48 -2.61 -26.64
C GLY A 72 20.19 -3.94 -25.92
N PRO A 73 21.18 -4.83 -25.86
CA PRO A 73 21.04 -6.09 -25.15
C PRO A 73 21.12 -5.86 -23.63
N PHE A 74 20.21 -6.51 -22.92
CA PHE A 74 20.23 -6.66 -21.47
C PHE A 74 20.60 -8.11 -21.16
N VAL A 75 21.75 -8.29 -20.51
CA VAL A 75 22.27 -9.62 -20.21
C VAL A 75 21.78 -10.06 -18.85
N VAL A 76 21.21 -11.26 -18.77
CA VAL A 76 20.81 -11.93 -17.52
C VAL A 76 21.71 -13.14 -17.33
N TYR A 77 22.52 -13.12 -16.28
CA TYR A 77 23.34 -14.23 -15.82
C TYR A 77 22.58 -15.05 -14.79
N ILE A 78 22.47 -16.36 -15.01
CA ILE A 78 21.91 -17.32 -14.06
C ILE A 78 23.07 -18.13 -13.51
N ALA A 79 23.53 -17.75 -12.33
CA ALA A 79 24.63 -18.40 -11.61
C ALA A 79 24.16 -19.73 -11.01
N ALA A 80 24.96 -20.77 -11.18
CA ALA A 80 24.74 -22.10 -10.63
C ALA A 80 25.01 -22.18 -9.13
N ASP A 81 26.01 -21.44 -8.66
CA ASP A 81 26.46 -21.44 -7.27
C ASP A 81 26.93 -20.04 -6.82
N ASP A 82 27.25 -19.96 -5.53
CA ASP A 82 27.72 -18.73 -4.89
C ASP A 82 29.03 -18.19 -5.49
N ALA A 83 29.94 -19.07 -5.92
CA ALA A 83 31.24 -18.66 -6.47
C ALA A 83 31.07 -17.96 -7.82
N GLU A 84 30.22 -18.52 -8.68
CA GLU A 84 29.88 -17.91 -9.97
C GLU A 84 29.11 -16.59 -9.78
N PHE A 85 28.21 -16.51 -8.80
CA PHE A 85 27.53 -15.25 -8.48
C PHE A 85 28.50 -14.17 -8.01
N GLU A 86 29.45 -14.51 -7.15
CA GLU A 86 30.51 -13.59 -6.71
C GLU A 86 31.38 -13.13 -7.88
N GLU A 87 31.76 -14.04 -8.79
CA GLU A 87 32.52 -13.71 -10.00
C GLU A 87 31.76 -12.74 -10.92
N TYR A 88 30.48 -13.02 -11.17
CA TYR A 88 29.63 -12.18 -12.02
C TYR A 88 29.32 -10.81 -11.40
N THR A 89 29.24 -10.72 -10.08
CA THR A 89 29.04 -9.46 -9.36
C THR A 89 30.34 -8.72 -9.02
N GLY A 90 31.49 -9.37 -9.17
CA GLY A 90 32.79 -8.82 -8.80
C GLY A 90 32.98 -8.68 -7.28
N GLY A 91 32.28 -9.50 -6.48
CA GLY A 91 32.35 -9.49 -5.02
C GLY A 91 31.74 -8.26 -4.34
N MET A 92 31.03 -7.40 -5.08
CA MET A 92 30.42 -6.17 -4.54
C MET A 92 28.98 -6.36 -4.05
N ALA A 93 28.37 -7.53 -4.30
CA ALA A 93 27.02 -7.81 -3.87
C ALA A 93 26.95 -8.02 -2.34
N PRO A 94 25.91 -7.51 -1.66
CA PRO A 94 25.65 -7.84 -0.27
C PRO A 94 25.51 -9.37 -0.09
N SER A 95 25.97 -9.89 1.05
CA SER A 95 25.94 -11.33 1.33
C SER A 95 24.52 -11.94 1.37
N TRP A 96 23.50 -11.12 1.58
CA TRP A 96 22.09 -11.53 1.55
C TRP A 96 21.43 -11.38 0.18
N ALA A 97 22.13 -10.83 -0.83
CA ALA A 97 21.57 -10.61 -2.15
C ALA A 97 21.48 -11.90 -2.96
N ILE A 98 20.27 -12.20 -3.43
CA ILE A 98 19.96 -13.35 -4.30
C ILE A 98 20.00 -12.99 -5.79
N ALA A 99 19.89 -11.69 -6.09
CA ALA A 99 20.02 -11.12 -7.41
C ALA A 99 20.56 -9.68 -7.30
N VAL A 100 21.27 -9.21 -8.33
CA VAL A 100 21.81 -7.84 -8.40
C VAL A 100 21.92 -7.39 -9.86
N TYR A 101 21.52 -6.15 -10.13
CA TYR A 101 21.91 -5.41 -11.33
C TYR A 101 23.30 -4.76 -11.16
N VAL A 102 24.25 -5.20 -11.98
CA VAL A 102 25.62 -4.67 -12.02
C VAL A 102 25.71 -3.57 -13.07
N HIS A 103 25.74 -2.32 -12.62
CA HIS A 103 25.74 -1.12 -13.48
C HIS A 103 26.84 -1.12 -14.55
N ASP A 104 28.09 -1.38 -14.16
CA ASP A 104 29.25 -1.32 -15.07
C ASP A 104 29.19 -2.36 -16.19
N ARG A 105 28.60 -3.52 -15.89
CA ARG A 105 28.44 -4.64 -16.82
C ARG A 105 27.10 -4.61 -17.55
N ARG A 106 26.18 -3.73 -17.14
CA ARG A 106 24.77 -3.65 -17.61
C ARG A 106 24.09 -5.01 -17.61
N ALA A 107 24.33 -5.77 -16.56
CA ALA A 107 23.89 -7.15 -16.46
C ALA A 107 23.14 -7.40 -15.16
N VAL A 108 22.07 -8.17 -15.25
CA VAL A 108 21.39 -8.75 -14.10
C VAL A 108 22.07 -10.08 -13.79
N VAL A 109 22.36 -10.34 -12.52
CA VAL A 109 22.92 -11.61 -12.05
C VAL A 109 21.94 -12.20 -11.04
N MET A 110 21.56 -13.47 -11.18
CA MET A 110 20.60 -14.16 -10.32
C MET A 110 21.17 -15.52 -9.86
N ARG A 111 21.00 -15.87 -8.59
CA ARG A 111 21.37 -17.20 -8.04
C ARG A 111 20.25 -18.21 -8.31
N ALA A 112 20.47 -19.22 -9.14
CA ALA A 112 19.42 -20.18 -9.51
C ALA A 112 18.83 -20.92 -8.28
N GLU A 113 19.69 -21.33 -7.34
CA GLU A 113 19.31 -22.12 -6.18
C GLU A 113 18.43 -21.38 -5.17
N SER A 114 18.50 -20.04 -5.13
CA SER A 114 17.74 -19.20 -4.18
C SER A 114 16.23 -19.24 -4.41
N PHE A 115 15.78 -19.80 -5.53
CA PHE A 115 14.37 -19.79 -5.92
C PHE A 115 13.66 -21.13 -5.75
N ALA A 116 14.37 -22.22 -5.43
CA ALA A 116 13.80 -23.55 -5.12
C ALA A 116 12.68 -24.05 -6.07
N GLY A 117 12.66 -23.60 -7.33
CA GLY A 117 11.61 -23.91 -8.31
C GLY A 117 10.36 -23.03 -8.27
N ASP A 118 10.30 -22.01 -7.41
CA ASP A 118 9.25 -20.99 -7.42
C ASP A 118 9.47 -20.01 -8.58
N ALA A 119 8.88 -20.36 -9.72
CA ALA A 119 8.93 -19.55 -10.93
C ALA A 119 8.27 -18.17 -10.74
N GLY A 120 7.27 -18.06 -9.87
CA GLY A 120 6.59 -16.78 -9.59
C GLY A 120 7.55 -15.84 -8.88
N TYR A 121 8.16 -16.29 -7.78
CA TYR A 121 9.15 -15.52 -7.04
C TYR A 121 10.37 -15.18 -7.90
N PHE A 122 10.86 -16.12 -8.70
CA PHE A 122 11.95 -15.86 -9.65
C PHE A 122 11.60 -14.73 -10.63
N SER A 123 10.45 -14.82 -11.31
CA SER A 123 10.05 -13.80 -12.29
C SER A 123 9.85 -12.44 -11.62
N SER A 124 9.33 -12.41 -10.40
CA SER A 124 9.16 -11.20 -9.62
C SER A 124 10.53 -10.54 -9.31
N VAL A 125 11.52 -11.29 -8.82
CA VAL A 125 12.88 -10.77 -8.59
C VAL A 125 13.56 -10.36 -9.90
N LEU A 126 13.34 -11.08 -11.00
CA LEU A 126 13.81 -10.67 -12.32
C LEU A 126 13.21 -9.32 -12.74
N GLU A 127 11.91 -9.09 -12.51
CA GLU A 127 11.25 -7.80 -12.76
C GLU A 127 11.91 -6.67 -11.95
N HIS A 128 12.25 -6.92 -10.68
CA HIS A 128 12.94 -5.95 -9.81
C HIS A 128 14.30 -5.53 -10.40
N GLU A 129 15.14 -6.51 -10.74
CA GLU A 129 16.48 -6.22 -11.26
C GLU A 129 16.46 -5.60 -12.67
N LEU A 130 15.53 -6.02 -13.53
CA LEU A 130 15.37 -5.39 -14.84
C LEU A 130 14.83 -3.96 -14.75
N PHE A 131 14.07 -3.65 -13.71
CA PHE A 131 13.65 -2.28 -13.45
C PHE A 131 14.86 -1.39 -13.11
N HIS A 132 15.80 -1.87 -12.28
CA HIS A 132 17.07 -1.19 -12.07
C HIS A 132 17.85 -1.01 -13.38
N ALA A 133 17.84 -2.01 -14.25
CA ALA A 133 18.51 -1.92 -15.54
C ALA A 133 17.89 -0.84 -16.45
N ALA A 134 16.56 -0.74 -16.49
CA ALA A 134 15.84 0.28 -17.24
C ALA A 134 16.14 1.69 -16.71
N LEU A 135 16.13 1.87 -15.39
CA LEU A 135 16.53 3.13 -14.75
C LEU A 135 18.00 3.45 -15.02
N GLY A 136 18.91 2.49 -14.86
CA GLY A 136 20.33 2.65 -15.17
C GLY A 136 20.56 3.12 -16.60
N HIS A 137 19.77 2.63 -17.56
CA HIS A 137 19.82 3.08 -18.94
C HIS A 137 19.31 4.52 -19.13
N LYS A 138 18.24 4.94 -18.42
CA LYS A 138 17.75 6.33 -18.43
C LYS A 138 18.78 7.30 -17.84
N PHE A 139 19.41 6.92 -16.73
CA PHE A 139 20.39 7.74 -16.00
C PHE A 139 21.84 7.56 -16.47
N ARG A 140 22.10 6.86 -17.59
CA ARG A 140 23.47 6.56 -18.05
C ARG A 140 24.37 7.78 -18.26
N ALA A 141 23.79 8.93 -18.60
CA ALA A 141 24.52 10.17 -18.81
C ALA A 141 24.86 10.89 -17.50
N ARG A 142 24.21 10.49 -16.39
CA ARG A 142 24.40 11.04 -15.05
C ARG A 142 24.35 9.93 -13.99
N PRO A 143 25.35 9.03 -13.94
CA PRO A 143 25.42 8.01 -12.91
C PRO A 143 25.36 8.65 -11.51
N GLY A 144 24.56 8.07 -10.61
CA GLY A 144 24.39 8.59 -9.25
C GLY A 144 23.39 9.75 -9.08
N ALA A 145 22.79 10.28 -10.16
CA ALA A 145 21.74 11.30 -10.03
C ALA A 145 20.42 10.77 -9.45
N LEU A 146 20.20 9.46 -9.52
CA LEU A 146 19.02 8.80 -8.96
C LEU A 146 19.27 8.35 -7.52
N PRO A 147 18.53 8.87 -6.52
CA PRO A 147 18.70 8.48 -5.12
C PRO A 147 18.37 7.00 -4.91
N ARG A 148 19.09 6.34 -3.98
CA ARG A 148 18.89 4.91 -3.72
C ARG A 148 17.47 4.61 -3.24
N TRP A 149 16.91 5.40 -2.34
CA TRP A 149 15.52 5.23 -1.90
C TRP A 149 14.50 5.27 -3.05
N LEU A 150 14.71 6.13 -4.06
CA LEU A 150 13.79 6.23 -5.19
C LEU A 150 13.95 5.05 -6.14
N ASN A 151 15.20 4.67 -6.42
CA ASN A 151 15.53 3.51 -7.26
C ASN A 151 14.90 2.23 -6.68
N GLU A 152 15.12 1.97 -5.39
CA GLU A 152 14.62 0.79 -4.70
C GLU A 152 13.12 0.82 -4.49
N GLY A 153 12.58 1.96 -4.04
CA GLY A 153 11.14 2.10 -3.83
C GLY A 153 10.33 1.85 -5.09
N LEU A 154 10.82 2.32 -6.25
CA LEU A 154 10.18 2.07 -7.55
C LEU A 154 10.36 0.64 -8.04
N ALA A 155 11.54 0.04 -7.85
CA ALA A 155 11.78 -1.35 -8.22
C ALA A 155 10.87 -2.30 -7.43
N VAL A 156 10.71 -2.08 -6.11
CA VAL A 156 9.75 -2.82 -5.28
C VAL A 156 8.32 -2.57 -5.75
N HIS A 157 7.95 -1.32 -6.04
CA HIS A 157 6.59 -0.96 -6.45
C HIS A 157 6.14 -1.65 -7.74
N LEU A 158 7.05 -1.91 -8.67
CA LEU A 158 6.71 -2.41 -10.00
C LEU A 158 6.90 -3.90 -10.20
N SER A 159 7.70 -4.55 -9.37
CA SER A 159 8.12 -5.93 -9.60
C SER A 159 7.25 -6.95 -8.90
N ASP A 160 6.40 -6.52 -7.96
CA ASP A 160 5.71 -7.36 -6.98
C ASP A 160 6.69 -8.32 -6.23
N ALA A 161 8.02 -8.11 -6.36
CA ALA A 161 9.12 -9.05 -6.04
C ALA A 161 9.24 -9.45 -4.59
N TRP A 162 8.51 -8.74 -3.74
CA TRP A 162 8.59 -8.85 -2.30
C TRP A 162 7.35 -9.48 -1.70
N GLU A 163 6.40 -9.93 -2.53
CA GLU A 163 5.05 -10.25 -2.09
C GLU A 163 4.79 -11.76 -2.05
N SER A 164 5.29 -12.40 -0.99
CA SER A 164 4.29 -13.11 -0.21
C SER A 164 3.47 -12.04 0.51
N PRO A 165 2.13 -12.02 0.40
CA PRO A 165 1.29 -11.03 1.09
C PRO A 165 1.62 -10.91 2.58
N GLU A 166 1.95 -12.03 3.21
CA GLU A 166 2.36 -12.12 4.62
C GLU A 166 3.64 -11.33 4.92
N SER A 167 4.65 -11.42 4.05
CA SER A 167 5.93 -10.73 4.25
C SER A 167 5.81 -9.22 4.07
N TRP A 168 4.95 -8.75 3.15
CA TRP A 168 4.64 -7.33 2.99
C TRP A 168 3.88 -6.76 4.20
N HIS A 169 2.84 -7.46 4.68
CA HIS A 169 2.08 -7.02 5.84
C HIS A 169 2.96 -6.86 7.08
N LYS A 170 3.87 -7.82 7.31
CA LYS A 170 4.84 -7.73 8.41
C LYS A 170 5.76 -6.52 8.25
N ARG A 171 6.40 -6.32 7.09
CA ARG A 171 7.32 -5.20 6.86
C ARG A 171 6.63 -3.84 7.00
N ARG A 172 5.39 -3.74 6.51
CA ARG A 172 4.58 -2.53 6.65
C ARG A 172 4.20 -2.26 8.11
N ALA A 173 3.89 -3.30 8.88
CA ALA A 173 3.67 -3.18 10.31
C ALA A 173 4.94 -2.72 11.04
N ASP A 174 6.10 -3.31 10.71
CA ASP A 174 7.41 -2.94 11.25
C ASP A 174 7.73 -1.46 10.94
N LEU A 175 7.50 -1.03 9.70
CA LEU A 175 7.64 0.38 9.29
C LEU A 175 6.74 1.32 10.09
N TYR A 176 5.44 1.04 10.19
CA TYR A 176 4.52 1.92 10.91
C TYR A 176 4.78 1.94 12.41
N ASN A 177 5.27 0.84 12.97
CA ASN A 177 5.75 0.81 14.35
C ASN A 177 7.02 1.66 14.53
N ALA A 178 7.96 1.60 13.59
CA ALA A 178 9.16 2.45 13.59
C ALA A 178 8.78 3.94 13.48
N ALA A 179 7.88 4.30 12.54
CA ALA A 179 7.38 5.66 12.36
C ALA A 179 6.76 6.22 13.65
N ARG A 180 5.90 5.45 14.33
CA ARG A 180 5.29 5.86 15.61
C ARG A 180 6.30 6.06 16.75
N LYS A 181 7.40 5.31 16.72
CA LYS A 181 8.48 5.39 17.72
C LYS A 181 9.54 6.45 17.39
N GLY A 182 9.38 7.19 16.28
CA GLY A 182 10.40 8.14 15.81
C GLY A 182 11.68 7.45 15.32
N ALA A 183 11.58 6.19 14.88
CA ALA A 183 12.69 5.37 14.39
C ALA A 183 12.64 5.15 12.87
N ALA A 184 11.92 6.01 12.14
CA ALA A 184 12.02 6.05 10.68
C ALA A 184 13.42 6.51 10.26
N LEU A 185 13.90 6.02 9.12
CA LEU A 185 15.23 6.34 8.62
C LEU A 185 15.23 7.72 7.97
N ASP A 186 16.35 8.45 8.01
CA ASP A 186 16.48 9.71 7.27
C ASP A 186 16.64 9.42 5.77
N PHE A 187 15.84 10.09 4.92
CA PHE A 187 15.96 9.96 3.48
C PHE A 187 17.27 10.50 2.91
N ASN A 188 17.96 11.40 3.62
CA ASN A 188 19.31 11.83 3.27
C ASN A 188 20.32 10.70 3.43
N ASP A 189 20.19 9.87 4.47
CA ASP A 189 21.03 8.68 4.63
C ASP A 189 20.71 7.64 3.54
N LEU A 190 19.42 7.44 3.27
CA LEU A 190 18.94 6.55 2.21
C LEU A 190 19.20 7.07 0.78
N HIS A 191 19.71 8.29 0.63
CA HIS A 191 20.06 8.86 -0.67
C HIS A 191 21.26 8.12 -1.28
N TYR A 192 22.29 7.89 -0.47
CA TYR A 192 23.59 7.36 -0.92
C TYR A 192 23.66 5.84 -0.88
N GLY A 193 22.92 5.19 0.02
CA GLY A 193 22.96 3.74 0.16
C GLY A 193 22.03 3.23 1.24
N PHE A 194 21.83 1.91 1.26
CA PHE A 194 21.08 1.25 2.32
C PHE A 194 22.02 0.69 3.39
N PRO A 195 21.56 0.60 4.66
CA PRO A 195 22.35 0.02 5.74
C PRO A 195 22.75 -1.44 5.47
N SER A 196 23.92 -1.86 5.95
CA SER A 196 24.46 -3.21 5.70
C SER A 196 23.73 -4.34 6.46
N GLY A 197 23.06 -4.02 7.57
CA GLY A 197 22.32 -5.00 8.36
C GLY A 197 20.98 -5.35 7.70
N LYS A 198 20.75 -6.65 7.44
CA LYS A 198 19.54 -7.17 6.76
C LYS A 198 18.24 -6.58 7.31
N PHE A 199 18.07 -6.55 8.63
CA PHE A 199 16.85 -6.03 9.26
C PHE A 199 16.62 -4.54 8.97
N ILE A 200 17.67 -3.72 9.05
CA ILE A 200 17.56 -2.27 8.81
C ILE A 200 17.41 -2.02 7.31
N ALA A 201 18.06 -2.82 6.45
CA ALA A 201 17.87 -2.79 5.01
C ALA A 201 16.41 -3.08 4.63
N GLU A 202 15.79 -4.11 5.23
CA GLU A 202 14.37 -4.42 5.02
C GLU A 202 13.45 -3.25 5.42
N LEU A 203 13.77 -2.54 6.51
CA LEU A 203 13.07 -1.31 6.88
C LEU A 203 13.28 -0.19 5.84
N ALA A 204 14.49 -0.04 5.31
CA ALA A 204 14.80 0.93 4.26
C ALA A 204 14.04 0.65 2.95
N TYR A 205 13.93 -0.62 2.54
CA TYR A 205 13.09 -1.06 1.43
C TYR A 205 11.62 -0.72 1.68
N ALA A 206 11.09 -1.08 2.86
CA ALA A 206 9.70 -0.83 3.21
C ALA A 206 9.36 0.67 3.22
N GLN A 207 10.23 1.49 3.84
CA GLN A 207 10.09 2.94 3.89
C GLN A 207 10.14 3.57 2.49
N SER A 208 11.12 3.17 1.68
CA SER A 208 11.29 3.66 0.32
C SER A 208 10.08 3.34 -0.56
N HIS A 209 9.59 2.10 -0.48
CA HIS A 209 8.40 1.66 -1.22
C HIS A 209 7.12 2.39 -0.76
N ASP A 210 6.89 2.54 0.56
CA ASP A 210 5.70 3.22 1.08
C ASP A 210 5.70 4.71 0.72
N PHE A 211 6.87 5.36 0.76
CA PHE A 211 7.02 6.76 0.34
C PHE A 211 6.82 6.96 -1.16
N VAL A 212 7.42 6.11 -2.01
CA VAL A 212 7.17 6.12 -3.46
C VAL A 212 5.70 5.88 -3.78
N SER A 213 5.07 4.90 -3.12
CA SER A 213 3.64 4.63 -3.25
C SER A 213 2.79 5.84 -2.84
N TRP A 214 3.20 6.57 -1.80
CA TRP A 214 2.56 7.80 -1.37
C TRP A 214 2.70 8.94 -2.40
N LEU A 215 3.87 9.09 -3.02
CA LEU A 215 4.08 10.03 -4.13
C LEU A 215 3.21 9.68 -5.34
N ILE A 216 3.15 8.39 -5.72
CA ILE A 216 2.30 7.90 -6.81
C ILE A 216 0.82 8.18 -6.53
N LYS A 217 0.34 7.98 -5.30
CA LYS A 217 -1.06 8.30 -4.94
C LYS A 217 -1.41 9.78 -5.13
N ARG A 218 -0.45 10.70 -5.01
CA ARG A 218 -0.69 12.16 -5.12
C ARG A 218 -0.74 12.66 -6.56
N LYS A 219 0.09 12.11 -7.46
CA LYS A 219 0.28 12.63 -8.83
C LYS A 219 0.23 11.56 -9.93
N GLY A 220 -0.06 10.32 -9.57
CA GLY A 220 0.00 9.16 -10.46
C GLY A 220 1.41 8.87 -10.97
N GLU A 221 1.51 7.92 -11.90
CA GLU A 221 2.76 7.59 -12.58
C GLU A 221 3.35 8.79 -13.35
N ALA A 222 2.50 9.68 -13.87
CA ALA A 222 2.95 10.88 -14.58
C ALA A 222 3.80 11.80 -13.68
N GLY A 223 3.47 11.91 -12.40
CA GLY A 223 4.29 12.63 -11.42
C GLY A 223 5.68 12.01 -11.27
N ILE A 224 5.76 10.68 -11.19
CA ILE A 224 7.04 9.97 -11.12
C ILE A 224 7.85 10.18 -12.39
N ARG A 225 7.24 10.12 -13.57
CA ARG A 225 7.94 10.40 -14.84
C ARG A 225 8.57 11.79 -14.84
N HIS A 226 7.79 12.82 -14.49
CA HIS A 226 8.31 14.19 -14.41
C HIS A 226 9.42 14.35 -13.35
N LEU A 227 9.34 13.62 -12.23
CA LEU A 227 10.40 13.59 -11.23
C LEU A 227 11.68 12.96 -11.81
N LEU A 228 11.56 11.80 -12.47
CA LEU A 228 12.70 11.12 -13.09
C LEU A 228 13.30 11.94 -14.24
N ASP A 229 12.50 12.65 -15.01
CA ASP A 229 12.95 13.55 -16.07
C ASP A 229 13.77 14.71 -15.50
N GLY A 230 13.26 15.40 -14.46
CA GLY A 230 14.00 16.49 -13.81
C GLY A 230 15.37 16.02 -13.26
N LEU A 231 15.40 14.84 -12.62
CA LEU A 231 16.66 14.25 -12.14
C LEU A 231 17.62 13.92 -13.29
N ALA A 232 17.10 13.38 -14.39
CA ALA A 232 17.91 13.06 -15.58
C ALA A 232 18.43 14.32 -16.28
N ASP A 233 17.68 15.42 -16.24
CA ASP A 233 18.06 16.74 -16.76
C ASP A 233 19.04 17.49 -15.83
N GLY A 234 19.23 16.98 -14.61
CA GLY A 234 20.24 17.46 -13.67
C GLY A 234 19.72 18.32 -12.54
N ASP A 235 18.41 18.41 -12.34
CA ASP A 235 17.84 18.98 -11.13
C ASP A 235 18.30 18.18 -9.89
N SER A 236 18.50 18.87 -8.77
CA SER A 236 18.63 18.19 -7.49
C SER A 236 17.31 17.53 -7.08
N VAL A 237 17.38 16.57 -6.17
CA VAL A 237 16.19 15.88 -5.64
C VAL A 237 15.15 16.87 -5.10
N ASP A 238 15.58 17.84 -4.31
CA ASP A 238 14.68 18.87 -3.78
C ASP A 238 14.05 19.72 -4.86
N VAL A 239 14.81 20.13 -5.88
CA VAL A 239 14.28 20.95 -6.98
C VAL A 239 13.25 20.15 -7.79
N ALA A 240 13.56 18.89 -8.12
CA ALA A 240 12.70 18.02 -8.89
C ALA A 240 11.40 17.67 -8.12
N LEU A 241 11.52 17.34 -6.82
CA LEU A 241 10.36 17.10 -5.95
C LEU A 241 9.50 18.35 -5.81
N LYS A 242 10.11 19.52 -5.56
CA LYS A 242 9.38 20.77 -5.40
C LYS A 242 8.61 21.14 -6.65
N ARG A 243 9.20 20.92 -7.84
CA ARG A 243 8.55 21.15 -9.13
C ARG A 243 7.30 20.28 -9.33
N VAL A 244 7.35 19.01 -8.94
CA VAL A 244 6.28 18.03 -9.20
C VAL A 244 5.22 18.00 -8.09
N TYR A 245 5.66 18.02 -6.83
CA TYR A 245 4.84 17.76 -5.65
C TYR A 245 4.58 19.02 -4.80
N GLY A 246 5.25 20.13 -5.11
CA GLY A 246 5.09 21.42 -4.45
C GLY A 246 6.02 21.67 -3.28
N ASP A 247 6.79 20.67 -2.84
CA ASP A 247 7.71 20.77 -1.70
C ASP A 247 8.96 19.88 -1.89
N GLY A 248 10.01 20.15 -1.11
CA GLY A 248 11.27 19.41 -1.12
C GLY A 248 11.19 18.07 -0.38
N LEU A 249 12.30 17.34 -0.33
CA LEU A 249 12.38 16.02 0.29
C LEU A 249 12.03 16.08 1.78
N GLU A 250 12.55 17.06 2.51
CA GLU A 250 12.30 17.23 3.93
C GLU A 250 10.80 17.40 4.23
N GLY A 251 10.15 18.38 3.58
CA GLY A 251 8.71 18.64 3.78
C GLY A 251 7.82 17.47 3.37
N LEU A 252 8.10 16.84 2.21
CA LEU A 252 7.34 15.67 1.77
C LEU A 252 7.55 14.46 2.68
N SER A 253 8.76 14.24 3.17
CA SER A 253 9.05 13.14 4.09
C SER A 253 8.38 13.35 5.44
N ALA A 254 8.31 14.59 5.94
CA ALA A 254 7.59 14.94 7.16
C ALA A 254 6.07 14.71 7.00
N ASP A 255 5.49 15.16 5.89
CA ASP A 255 4.07 14.94 5.54
C ASP A 255 3.71 13.45 5.45
N TRP A 256 4.59 12.67 4.82
CA TRP A 256 4.44 11.22 4.72
C TRP A 256 4.55 10.56 6.09
N LEU A 257 5.56 10.93 6.89
CA LEU A 257 5.80 10.36 8.22
C LEU A 257 4.62 10.64 9.15
N ALA A 258 4.07 11.86 9.10
CA ALA A 258 2.88 12.23 9.86
C ALA A 258 1.64 11.39 9.48
N GLN A 259 1.57 10.86 8.25
CA GLN A 259 0.52 9.94 7.83
C GLN A 259 0.83 8.49 8.24
N ALA A 260 2.07 8.03 8.06
CA ALA A 260 2.51 6.69 8.44
C ALA A 260 2.42 6.45 9.95
N ALA A 261 2.63 7.48 10.76
CA ALA A 261 2.54 7.41 12.22
C ALA A 261 1.10 7.35 12.74
N LYS A 262 0.07 7.64 11.93
CA LYS A 262 -1.32 7.60 12.40
C LYS A 262 -1.70 6.19 12.86
N PRO A 263 -2.39 6.04 13.99
CA PRO A 263 -2.93 4.73 14.38
C PRO A 263 -3.92 4.26 13.32
N ALA A 264 -3.89 2.97 12.98
CA ALA A 264 -4.92 2.42 12.12
C ALA A 264 -6.30 2.59 12.80
N PRO A 265 -7.39 2.85 12.06
CA PRO A 265 -8.73 3.01 12.64
C PRO A 265 -9.16 1.82 13.51
N ILE A 266 -8.68 0.62 13.18
CA ILE A 266 -8.94 -0.58 13.96
C ILE A 266 -8.28 -0.55 15.35
N VAL A 267 -7.16 0.15 15.53
CA VAL A 267 -6.52 0.35 16.84
C VAL A 267 -7.41 1.20 17.73
N TRP A 268 -8.03 2.25 17.18
CA TRP A 268 -9.02 3.05 17.90
C TRP A 268 -10.25 2.23 18.27
N ALA A 269 -10.76 1.40 17.35
CA ALA A 269 -11.87 0.51 17.64
C ALA A 269 -11.51 -0.50 18.75
N MET A 270 -10.34 -1.13 18.67
CA MET A 270 -9.84 -2.06 19.70
C MET A 270 -9.65 -1.37 21.05
N GLN A 271 -9.07 -0.16 21.09
CA GLN A 271 -8.94 0.61 22.33
C GLN A 271 -10.30 0.98 22.92
N PHE A 272 -11.26 1.37 22.07
CA PHE A 272 -12.62 1.64 22.49
C PHE A 272 -13.28 0.41 23.14
N PHE A 273 -13.18 -0.77 22.50
CA PHE A 273 -13.75 -2.00 23.05
C PHE A 273 -13.00 -2.50 24.29
N ALA A 274 -11.68 -2.33 24.35
CA ALA A 274 -10.87 -2.72 25.51
C ALA A 274 -11.16 -1.86 26.75
N ALA A 275 -11.58 -0.61 26.56
CA ALA A 275 -11.96 0.32 27.63
C ALA A 275 -13.48 0.41 27.83
N PHE A 276 -14.26 -0.46 27.16
CA PHE A 276 -15.72 -0.38 27.16
C PHE A 276 -16.33 -0.56 28.55
N ASP A 277 -15.78 -1.48 29.33
CA ASP A 277 -16.15 -1.70 30.73
C ASP A 277 -15.90 -0.45 31.59
N THR A 278 -14.76 0.20 31.38
CA THR A 278 -14.36 1.42 32.09
C THR A 278 -15.33 2.56 31.78
N TYR A 279 -15.77 2.69 30.52
CA TYR A 279 -16.77 3.69 30.14
C TYR A 279 -18.14 3.44 30.79
N ILE A 280 -18.58 2.18 30.87
CA ILE A 280 -19.83 1.81 31.55
C ILE A 280 -19.75 2.19 33.04
N TRP A 281 -18.70 1.77 33.74
CA TRP A 281 -18.56 2.04 35.18
C TRP A 281 -18.45 3.54 35.46
N THR A 282 -17.71 4.28 34.64
CA THR A 282 -17.61 5.75 34.75
C THR A 282 -18.96 6.42 34.52
N GLY A 283 -19.72 5.97 33.52
CA GLY A 283 -21.08 6.45 33.25
C GLY A 283 -22.05 6.17 34.41
N MET A 284 -22.02 4.96 34.97
CA MET A 284 -22.82 4.60 36.14
C MET A 284 -22.46 5.45 37.37
N ALA A 285 -21.16 5.66 37.62
CA ALA A 285 -20.71 6.52 38.71
C ALA A 285 -21.22 7.96 38.53
N LEU A 286 -21.16 8.52 37.32
CA LEU A 286 -21.69 9.85 37.02
C LEU A 286 -23.22 9.91 37.24
N LEU A 287 -23.97 8.88 36.83
CA LEU A 287 -25.41 8.81 37.07
C LEU A 287 -25.74 8.79 38.57
N VAL A 288 -25.00 8.04 39.37
CA VAL A 288 -25.15 8.03 40.83
C VAL A 288 -24.84 9.39 41.44
N ILE A 289 -23.79 10.08 40.98
CA ILE A 289 -23.45 11.43 41.43
C ILE A 289 -24.58 12.41 41.09
N VAL A 290 -25.11 12.36 39.87
CA VAL A 290 -26.21 13.25 39.43
C VAL A 290 -27.49 12.97 40.23
N ALA A 291 -27.84 11.70 40.43
CA ALA A 291 -28.99 11.30 41.23
C ALA A 291 -28.82 11.76 42.68
N GLY A 292 -27.67 11.50 43.29
CA GLY A 292 -27.33 11.95 44.64
C GLY A 292 -27.38 13.48 44.78
N MET A 293 -26.89 14.21 43.78
CA MET A 293 -26.94 15.68 43.75
C MET A 293 -28.39 16.19 43.65
N LYS A 294 -29.24 15.58 42.82
CA LYS A 294 -30.67 15.92 42.74
C LYS A 294 -31.37 15.67 44.08
N VAL A 295 -31.14 14.52 44.69
CA VAL A 295 -31.69 14.16 46.00
C VAL A 295 -31.21 15.15 47.07
N PHE A 296 -29.91 15.44 47.12
CA PHE A 296 -29.32 16.40 48.06
C PHE A 296 -29.88 17.82 47.90
N LEU A 297 -30.01 18.31 46.66
CA LEU A 297 -30.61 19.61 46.36
C LEU A 297 -32.10 19.63 46.75
N GLY A 298 -32.83 18.54 46.54
CA GLY A 298 -34.22 18.36 46.98
C GLY A 298 -34.37 18.40 48.50
N PHE A 299 -33.53 17.67 49.24
CA PHE A 299 -33.49 17.72 50.70
C PHE A 299 -33.17 19.13 51.22
N ARG A 300 -32.24 19.84 50.57
CA ARG A 300 -31.86 21.21 50.97
C ARG A 300 -33.01 22.20 50.75
N ARG A 301 -33.81 22.04 49.68
CA ARG A 301 -35.04 22.81 49.45
C ARG A 301 -36.10 22.54 50.53
N LYS A 302 -36.39 21.26 50.82
CA LYS A 302 -37.36 20.86 51.85
C LYS A 302 -36.96 21.36 53.26
N ARG A 303 -35.66 21.29 53.61
CA ARG A 303 -35.16 21.83 54.90
C ARG A 303 -35.27 23.35 55.01
N LYS A 304 -35.00 24.11 53.94
CA LYS A 304 -35.22 25.57 53.94
C LYS A 304 -36.70 25.91 54.13
N PHE A 305 -37.61 25.17 53.49
CA PHE A 305 -39.05 25.37 53.65
C PHE A 305 -39.51 25.13 55.11
N LYS A 306 -39.01 24.08 55.75
CA LYS A 306 -39.33 23.71 57.15
C LYS A 306 -38.73 24.67 58.19
N LEU A 307 -37.61 25.34 57.88
CA LEU A 307 -36.99 26.38 58.72
C LEU A 307 -37.69 27.74 58.60
N VAL A 308 -38.31 28.02 57.45
CA VAL A 308 -39.09 29.26 57.23
C VAL A 308 -40.51 29.16 57.81
N TYR A 309 -41.05 27.94 57.96
CA TYR A 309 -42.36 27.68 58.60
C TYR A 309 -42.27 26.60 59.69
N PRO A 310 -41.79 26.92 60.90
CA PRO A 310 -41.72 25.97 62.01
C PRO A 310 -43.06 25.97 62.76
N GLY A 311 -44.09 25.31 62.21
CA GLY A 311 -45.37 25.16 62.89
C GLY A 311 -46.56 25.23 61.95
N GLY A 312 -46.85 24.12 61.28
CA GLY A 312 -48.05 23.96 60.47
C GLY A 312 -48.34 22.47 60.33
N GLY A 313 -48.93 21.89 61.37
CA GLY A 313 -49.46 20.53 61.31
C GLY A 313 -50.71 20.51 60.42
N SER A 314 -50.63 19.77 59.34
CA SER A 314 -51.77 19.25 58.57
C SER A 314 -51.21 18.04 57.82
N GLY A 315 -51.88 16.90 57.99
CA GLY A 315 -51.38 15.57 57.64
C GLY A 315 -50.91 15.47 56.20
N TYR A 316 -49.68 14.96 56.05
CA TYR A 316 -49.18 14.48 54.78
C TYR A 316 -48.80 13.02 55.03
N ASP A 317 -49.68 12.12 54.60
CA ASP A 317 -49.48 10.68 54.65
C ASP A 317 -48.74 10.24 53.37
N PRO A 318 -47.58 9.57 53.44
CA PRO A 318 -46.78 9.26 52.25
C PRO A 318 -47.35 8.15 51.35
N GLU A 319 -48.50 7.56 51.69
CA GLU A 319 -49.11 6.46 50.93
C GLU A 319 -49.94 6.93 49.70
N ASP A 320 -50.31 8.22 49.60
CA ASP A 320 -51.16 8.75 48.51
C ASP A 320 -50.43 8.91 47.14
N ASP A 321 -49.10 8.78 47.07
CA ASP A 321 -48.33 9.05 45.84
C ASP A 321 -48.20 7.81 44.93
N TRP A 322 -48.71 6.65 45.34
CA TRP A 322 -48.70 5.41 44.55
C TRP A 322 -50.01 5.14 43.81
N ASP A 323 -51.11 5.81 44.17
CA ASP A 323 -52.44 5.55 43.59
C ASP A 323 -52.64 6.23 42.22
N GLU A 324 -51.82 7.22 41.84
CA GLU A 324 -51.93 7.90 40.54
C GLU A 324 -51.35 7.12 39.34
N LEU A 325 -50.63 6.02 39.56
CA LEU A 325 -50.03 5.22 38.48
C LEU A 325 -50.87 4.03 38.02
N ASP A 326 -51.91 3.66 38.77
CA ASP A 326 -52.75 2.49 38.47
C ASP A 326 -54.09 2.85 37.80
N GLU A 327 -54.47 4.13 37.71
CA GLU A 327 -55.80 4.51 37.19
C GLU A 327 -55.99 4.35 35.66
N GLU A 328 -54.92 4.21 34.89
CA GLU A 328 -54.99 4.14 33.42
C GLU A 328 -55.19 2.71 32.87
N TRP A 329 -54.99 1.67 33.69
CA TRP A 329 -54.98 0.27 33.23
C TRP A 329 -56.24 -0.54 33.56
N ASP A 330 -57.20 0.04 34.29
CA ASP A 330 -58.34 -0.68 34.88
C ASP A 330 -59.69 -0.45 34.16
N ILE A 331 -59.63 -0.08 32.87
CA ILE A 331 -60.80 0.10 31.99
C ILE A 331 -60.81 -1.05 30.98
N ASP A 332 -61.87 -1.86 30.96
CA ASP A 332 -61.99 -2.90 29.92
C ASP A 332 -62.19 -2.30 28.52
N ASP A 333 -61.99 -3.10 27.46
CA ASP A 333 -62.13 -2.65 26.06
C ASP A 333 -63.51 -2.03 25.72
N TYR A 334 -64.49 -2.13 26.63
CA TYR A 334 -65.84 -1.59 26.51
C TYR A 334 -66.11 -0.38 27.42
N GLY A 335 -65.11 0.13 28.13
CA GLY A 335 -65.21 1.35 28.94
C GLY A 335 -65.81 1.13 30.33
N HIS A 336 -65.99 -0.12 30.77
CA HIS A 336 -66.54 -0.43 32.07
C HIS A 336 -65.43 -0.59 33.10
N ARG A 337 -65.65 0.00 34.29
CA ARG A 337 -64.79 -0.18 35.45
C ARG A 337 -65.36 -1.29 36.33
N PRO A 338 -64.55 -2.18 36.91
CA PRO A 338 -65.04 -3.22 37.80
C PRO A 338 -65.69 -2.60 39.06
N TRP A 339 -66.83 -3.15 39.47
CA TRP A 339 -67.59 -2.68 40.64
C TRP A 339 -66.78 -2.82 41.94
N ARG A 340 -66.78 -1.77 42.77
CA ARG A 340 -66.14 -1.77 44.10
C ARG A 340 -67.12 -1.31 45.19
N PRO A 341 -67.13 -1.93 46.39
CA PRO A 341 -68.04 -1.54 47.46
C PRO A 341 -67.77 -0.11 47.94
N GLY A 342 -68.79 0.75 47.91
CA GLY A 342 -68.73 2.11 48.46
C GLY A 342 -68.50 3.23 47.44
N ARG A 343 -68.29 2.93 46.16
CA ARG A 343 -68.23 3.95 45.10
C ARG A 343 -69.65 4.41 44.76
N ARG A 344 -69.89 5.73 44.78
CA ARG A 344 -71.13 6.34 44.28
C ARG A 344 -70.86 6.88 42.90
N ASP A 345 -71.31 6.13 41.91
CA ASP A 345 -71.22 6.52 40.52
C ASP A 345 -72.39 7.51 40.27
N ASN A 346 -72.08 8.74 39.84
CA ASN A 346 -73.07 9.75 39.47
C ASN A 346 -73.34 9.71 37.96
#